data_AF-A0A1H0T4U4-F1
#
_entry.id   AF-A0A1H0T4U4-F1
#
_cell.length_a   1.000
_cell.length_b   1.000
_cell.length_c   1.000
_cell.angle_alpha   90.00
_cell.angle_beta   90.00
_cell.angle_gamma   90.00
#
_symmetry.space_group_name_H-M   'P 1'
#
loop_
_entity.id
_entity.type
_entity.pdbx_description
1 polymer ?
#
loop_
_entity_poly.entity_id
_entity_poly.type
_entity_poly.pdbx_seq_one_letter_code
_entity_poly.pdbx_strand_id
1 'polypeptide(L)'
;MISVLAVLAPGQGAQKPGMLTDWLELPGAESFFRWAGAIADADLLTLGTTGDAEAIKDTAVTQPLVVAMSLFVARELGGLPGPVAHTPQAGRDVVIAGHSVGELTAAVLAGVLSVEAAIALTAVRGRAMARACAQTPTGMSAVLGGDPAEVLAAIEANGLTPANVNGAGQVVAAGSLEGLAALKAAPPAKARVMPLSVAGAFHTEYMASARTELEGLVGGIRPAQPSRLLVSNKDGSAVETGAGVLNRLVSQVTSPVRFDACLDTLRELGVTAVIELPPAGALAGLAKRDWKGTHDVEVLAITSPADLDRAAELIAAERGRAEAEHSPDWRVVVSPARGTISPAAVAEGTALPAGATLATIAGRRETVEVAAGYAGLLAEWLVAEGDLVDAGDPIARLYPEV
;
A
#
# COMPACT_ATOMS: atom_id res chain seq x y z
N MET A 1 20.49 -9.35 16.15
CA MET A 1 20.13 -8.04 15.57
C MET A 1 18.62 -8.01 15.41
N ILE A 2 17.99 -6.87 15.73
CA ILE A 2 16.56 -6.64 15.46
C ILE A 2 16.42 -6.65 13.93
N SER A 3 15.47 -7.42 13.41
CA SER A 3 15.22 -7.58 11.97
C SER A 3 14.06 -6.64 11.63
N VAL A 4 14.20 -5.88 10.55
CA VAL A 4 13.19 -4.87 10.16
C VAL A 4 12.83 -5.11 8.70
N LEU A 5 11.56 -5.40 8.45
CA LEU A 5 10.99 -5.60 7.12
C LEU A 5 10.46 -4.27 6.57
N ALA A 6 10.89 -3.89 5.38
CA ALA A 6 10.23 -2.83 4.63
C ALA A 6 9.23 -3.43 3.63
N VAL A 7 8.02 -2.88 3.60
CA VAL A 7 7.04 -3.15 2.54
C VAL A 7 6.88 -1.92 1.68
N LEU A 8 7.21 -2.08 0.40
CA LEU A 8 7.22 -1.00 -0.58
C LEU A 8 6.04 -1.15 -1.54
N ALA A 9 5.24 -0.09 -1.68
CA ALA A 9 4.16 -0.03 -2.65
C ALA A 9 4.60 0.84 -3.86
N PRO A 10 4.66 0.27 -5.08
CA PRO A 10 5.14 0.98 -6.25
C PRO A 10 4.17 2.07 -6.72
N GLY A 11 4.72 3.01 -7.48
CA GLY A 11 3.95 4.01 -8.20
C GLY A 11 3.56 3.55 -9.61
N GLN A 12 3.09 4.51 -10.41
CA GLN A 12 2.90 4.31 -11.85
C GLN A 12 4.26 4.22 -12.57
N GLY A 13 4.39 3.30 -13.52
CA GLY A 13 5.56 3.14 -14.39
C GLY A 13 5.98 1.69 -14.61
N ALA A 14 5.55 0.76 -13.75
CA ALA A 14 5.87 -0.67 -13.82
C ALA A 14 4.74 -1.55 -14.37
N GLN A 15 3.57 -0.96 -14.69
CA GLN A 15 2.45 -1.67 -15.30
C GLN A 15 2.81 -2.23 -16.67
N LYS A 16 2.26 -3.41 -16.99
CA LYS A 16 2.45 -4.10 -18.27
C LYS A 16 1.12 -4.71 -18.74
N PRO A 17 0.89 -4.85 -20.07
CA PRO A 17 -0.27 -5.59 -20.56
C PRO A 17 -0.34 -6.98 -19.93
N GLY A 18 -1.54 -7.42 -19.54
CA GLY A 18 -1.74 -8.70 -18.89
C GLY A 18 -1.18 -8.83 -17.47
N MET A 19 -0.89 -7.72 -16.77
CA MET A 19 -0.32 -7.75 -15.42
C MET A 19 -1.18 -8.49 -14.38
N LEU A 20 -2.49 -8.65 -14.61
CA LEU A 20 -3.37 -9.41 -13.73
C LEU A 20 -3.56 -10.88 -14.11
N THR A 21 -3.14 -11.30 -15.31
CA THR A 21 -3.49 -12.62 -15.89
C THR A 21 -3.16 -13.77 -14.95
N ASP A 22 -1.91 -13.88 -14.50
CA ASP A 22 -1.47 -14.97 -13.63
C ASP A 22 -2.15 -14.90 -12.24
N TRP A 23 -2.51 -13.70 -11.79
CA TRP A 23 -3.15 -13.49 -10.48
C TRP A 23 -4.60 -13.94 -10.45
N LEU A 24 -5.27 -14.05 -11.61
CA LEU A 24 -6.65 -14.53 -11.68
C LEU A 24 -6.80 -16.02 -11.37
N GLU A 25 -5.70 -16.77 -11.33
CA GLU A 25 -5.70 -18.16 -10.88
C GLU A 25 -5.96 -18.29 -9.36
N LEU A 26 -5.74 -17.21 -8.59
CA LEU A 26 -5.94 -17.21 -7.15
C LEU A 26 -7.43 -17.08 -6.78
N PRO A 27 -7.91 -17.79 -5.74
CA PRO A 27 -9.29 -17.73 -5.31
C PRO A 27 -9.77 -16.30 -5.02
N GLY A 28 -10.90 -15.92 -5.61
CA GLY A 28 -11.52 -14.61 -5.37
C GLY A 28 -10.85 -13.41 -6.05
N ALA A 29 -9.79 -13.62 -6.85
CA ALA A 29 -9.11 -12.55 -7.60
C ALA A 29 -10.06 -11.82 -8.55
N GLU A 30 -10.77 -12.56 -9.41
CA GLU A 30 -11.70 -11.95 -10.37
C GLU A 30 -12.77 -11.11 -9.66
N SER A 31 -13.35 -11.64 -8.58
CA SER A 31 -14.36 -10.94 -7.79
C SER A 31 -13.81 -9.65 -7.17
N PHE A 32 -12.58 -9.70 -6.64
CA PHE A 32 -11.90 -8.53 -6.09
C PHE A 32 -11.69 -7.44 -7.14
N PHE A 33 -11.16 -7.79 -8.32
CA PHE A 33 -10.89 -6.79 -9.36
C PHE A 33 -12.16 -6.21 -10.00
N ARG A 34 -13.25 -7.00 -10.10
CA ARG A 34 -14.57 -6.47 -10.49
C ARG A 34 -15.13 -5.50 -9.46
N TRP A 35 -15.02 -5.84 -8.17
CA TRP A 35 -15.46 -4.98 -7.07
C TRP A 35 -14.64 -3.68 -7.00
N ALA A 36 -13.31 -3.79 -7.07
CA ALA A 36 -12.40 -2.64 -7.13
C ALA A 36 -12.71 -1.76 -8.35
N GLY A 37 -13.00 -2.37 -9.50
CA GLY A 37 -13.42 -1.67 -10.70
C GLY A 37 -14.74 -0.92 -10.56
N ALA A 38 -15.72 -1.51 -9.88
CA ALA A 38 -16.98 -0.83 -9.58
C ALA A 38 -16.78 0.41 -8.68
N ILE A 39 -15.88 0.34 -7.69
CA ILE A 39 -15.52 1.49 -6.85
C ILE A 39 -14.77 2.55 -7.66
N ALA A 40 -13.85 2.12 -8.53
CA ALA A 40 -13.03 3.02 -9.33
C ALA A 40 -13.80 3.66 -10.51
N ASP A 41 -14.97 3.13 -10.84
CA ASP A 41 -15.70 3.43 -12.09
C ASP A 41 -14.83 3.15 -13.34
N ALA A 42 -14.20 1.97 -13.35
CA ALA A 42 -13.35 1.50 -14.43
C ALA A 42 -13.35 -0.04 -14.50
N ASP A 43 -13.29 -0.62 -15.70
CA ASP A 43 -13.17 -2.08 -15.88
C ASP A 43 -11.73 -2.56 -15.65
N LEU A 44 -11.28 -2.52 -14.39
CA LEU A 44 -9.91 -2.88 -14.01
C LEU A 44 -9.54 -4.32 -14.37
N LEU A 45 -10.52 -5.23 -14.40
CA LEU A 45 -10.29 -6.62 -14.78
C LEU A 45 -9.88 -6.72 -16.26
N THR A 46 -10.68 -6.13 -17.15
CA THR A 46 -10.36 -6.11 -18.59
C THR A 46 -9.06 -5.35 -18.86
N LEU A 47 -8.91 -4.17 -18.25
CA LEU A 47 -7.72 -3.32 -18.42
C LEU A 47 -6.44 -4.02 -17.94
N GLY A 48 -6.51 -4.78 -16.84
CA GLY A 48 -5.36 -5.52 -16.31
C GLY A 48 -5.05 -6.84 -17.00
N THR A 49 -5.93 -7.36 -17.86
CA THR A 49 -5.75 -8.65 -18.56
C THR A 49 -5.53 -8.48 -20.05
N THR A 50 -6.49 -7.90 -20.77
CA THR A 50 -6.47 -7.76 -22.23
C THR A 50 -6.22 -6.33 -22.70
N GLY A 51 -6.20 -5.37 -21.77
CA GLY A 51 -5.81 -3.99 -22.05
C GLY A 51 -4.42 -3.89 -22.64
N ASP A 52 -4.29 -3.11 -23.72
CA ASP A 52 -3.01 -2.85 -24.35
C ASP A 52 -2.19 -1.79 -23.60
N ALA A 53 -0.96 -1.56 -24.05
CA ALA A 53 -0.03 -0.63 -23.40
C ALA A 53 -0.52 0.82 -23.39
N GLU A 54 -1.32 1.24 -24.38
CA GLU A 54 -1.86 2.61 -24.43
C GLU A 54 -3.05 2.76 -23.49
N ALA A 55 -3.93 1.77 -23.40
CA ALA A 55 -5.06 1.75 -22.47
C ALA A 55 -4.59 1.83 -21.01
N ILE A 56 -3.57 1.06 -20.64
CA ILE A 56 -3.04 1.05 -19.26
C ILE A 56 -2.01 2.17 -18.99
N LYS A 57 -1.73 3.04 -19.95
CA LYS A 57 -0.89 4.24 -19.78
C LYS A 57 -1.70 5.45 -19.36
N ASP A 58 -3.00 5.49 -19.65
CA ASP A 58 -3.89 6.53 -19.17
C ASP A 58 -3.84 6.58 -17.64
N THR A 59 -3.47 7.74 -17.10
CA THR A 59 -3.33 7.96 -15.66
C THR A 59 -4.62 7.70 -14.88
N ALA A 60 -5.78 7.92 -15.50
CA ALA A 60 -7.08 7.61 -14.91
C ALA A 60 -7.31 6.10 -14.73
N VAL A 61 -6.65 5.27 -15.55
CA VAL A 61 -6.70 3.80 -15.50
C VAL A 61 -5.55 3.23 -14.68
N THR A 62 -4.31 3.67 -14.95
CA THR A 62 -3.11 3.07 -14.38
C THR A 62 -3.11 3.12 -12.86
N GLN A 63 -3.47 4.27 -12.29
CA GLN A 63 -3.42 4.47 -10.85
C GLN A 63 -4.33 3.51 -10.07
N PRO A 64 -5.65 3.45 -10.33
CA PRO A 64 -6.51 2.51 -9.63
C PRO A 64 -6.14 1.05 -9.91
N LEU A 65 -5.67 0.71 -11.11
CA LEU A 65 -5.21 -0.64 -11.44
C LEU A 65 -3.99 -1.06 -10.59
N VAL A 66 -2.99 -0.19 -10.48
CA VAL A 66 -1.77 -0.42 -9.67
C VAL A 66 -2.14 -0.59 -8.19
N VAL A 67 -2.93 0.33 -7.64
CA VAL A 67 -3.33 0.28 -6.23
C VAL A 67 -4.18 -0.96 -5.94
N ALA A 68 -5.17 -1.28 -6.78
CA ALA A 68 -5.99 -2.47 -6.60
C ALA A 68 -5.14 -3.75 -6.63
N MET A 69 -4.18 -3.85 -7.57
CA MET A 69 -3.27 -4.99 -7.64
C MET A 69 -2.40 -5.12 -6.39
N SER A 70 -1.77 -4.04 -5.94
CA SER A 70 -0.94 -4.08 -4.72
C SER A 70 -1.76 -4.48 -3.49
N LEU A 71 -3.01 -3.98 -3.36
CA LEU A 71 -3.90 -4.29 -2.25
C LEU A 71 -4.41 -5.74 -2.28
N PHE A 72 -4.72 -6.25 -3.47
CA PHE A 72 -5.06 -7.67 -3.65
C PHE A 72 -3.91 -8.56 -3.16
N VAL A 73 -2.69 -8.30 -3.62
CA VAL A 73 -1.54 -9.13 -3.25
C VAL A 73 -1.18 -8.97 -1.78
N ALA A 74 -1.28 -7.76 -1.22
CA ALA A 74 -1.12 -7.57 0.22
C ALA A 74 -2.15 -8.36 1.05
N ARG A 75 -3.36 -8.58 0.54
CA ARG A 75 -4.38 -9.45 1.16
C ARG A 75 -3.97 -10.92 1.10
N GLU A 76 -3.46 -11.39 -0.05
CA GLU A 76 -2.99 -12.77 -0.21
C GLU A 76 -1.80 -13.12 0.70
N LEU A 77 -1.00 -12.11 1.09
CA LEU A 77 0.04 -12.25 2.10
C LEU A 77 -0.51 -12.32 3.56
N GLY A 78 -1.82 -12.45 3.73
CA GLY A 78 -2.50 -12.56 5.03
C GLY A 78 -2.78 -11.22 5.71
N GLY A 79 -2.70 -10.12 4.96
CA GLY A 79 -2.51 -8.78 5.54
C GLY A 79 -1.11 -8.66 6.13
N LEU A 80 -0.46 -7.51 5.96
CA LEU A 80 0.85 -7.29 6.58
C LEU A 80 0.81 -7.56 8.09
N PRO A 81 1.95 -7.92 8.74
CA PRO A 81 2.02 -8.20 10.17
C PRO A 81 1.25 -7.19 11.00
N GLY A 82 0.37 -7.66 11.90
CA GLY A 82 -0.80 -6.98 12.48
C GLY A 82 -0.62 -5.54 12.99
N PRO A 83 -1.70 -4.86 13.39
CA PRO A 83 -1.60 -3.54 14.03
C PRO A 83 -0.75 -3.67 15.29
N VAL A 84 0.35 -2.91 15.36
CA VAL A 84 1.06 -2.77 16.62
C VAL A 84 0.25 -1.76 17.44
N ALA A 85 -0.37 -2.23 18.52
CA ALA A 85 -0.86 -1.32 19.54
C ALA A 85 0.36 -0.54 20.06
N HIS A 86 0.54 0.70 19.62
CA HIS A 86 1.67 1.52 20.04
C HIS A 86 1.59 1.74 21.55
N THR A 87 2.42 1.01 22.29
CA THR A 87 3.34 1.68 23.22
C THR A 87 4.49 2.25 22.38
N PRO A 88 4.98 3.48 22.62
CA PRO A 88 5.93 4.18 21.73
C PRO A 88 7.33 3.55 21.60
N GLN A 89 7.57 2.33 22.10
CA GLN A 89 8.91 1.75 22.20
C GLN A 89 9.02 0.29 21.70
N ALA A 90 7.93 -0.41 21.36
CA ALA A 90 7.97 -1.78 20.82
C ALA A 90 7.04 -1.89 19.60
N GLY A 91 7.59 -2.10 18.41
CA GLY A 91 6.83 -2.08 17.16
C GLY A 91 7.63 -1.73 15.91
N ARG A 92 8.90 -2.14 15.85
CA ARG A 92 9.85 -1.70 14.81
C ARG A 92 10.03 -2.69 13.67
N ASP A 93 9.29 -3.79 13.65
CA ASP A 93 9.63 -4.91 12.76
C ASP A 93 9.09 -4.73 11.33
N VAL A 94 8.12 -3.83 11.12
CA VAL A 94 7.62 -3.50 9.78
C VAL A 94 7.52 -1.99 9.57
N VAL A 95 8.16 -1.53 8.50
CA VAL A 95 8.05 -0.16 7.99
C VAL A 95 7.44 -0.18 6.59
N ILE A 96 6.55 0.76 6.31
CA ILE A 96 5.82 0.82 5.04
C ILE A 96 6.16 2.13 4.35
N ALA A 97 6.45 2.06 3.05
CA ALA A 97 6.60 3.25 2.20
C ALA A 97 5.93 3.02 0.86
N GLY A 98 5.25 4.04 0.35
CA GLY A 98 4.74 4.06 -1.02
C GLY A 98 5.58 4.96 -1.91
N HIS A 99 5.50 4.80 -3.23
CA HIS A 99 6.03 5.77 -4.18
C HIS A 99 4.89 6.46 -4.93
N SER A 100 4.75 7.78 -4.74
CA SER A 100 3.67 8.57 -5.32
C SER A 100 2.29 7.95 -5.04
N VAL A 101 1.58 7.48 -6.06
CA VAL A 101 0.27 6.81 -5.90
C VAL A 101 0.33 5.60 -4.97
N GLY A 102 1.49 4.94 -4.87
CA GLY A 102 1.72 3.84 -3.93
C GLY A 102 1.53 4.24 -2.46
N GLU A 103 1.59 5.54 -2.10
CA GLU A 103 1.26 5.99 -0.75
C GLU A 103 -0.20 5.68 -0.36
N LEU A 104 -1.11 5.52 -1.32
CA LEU A 104 -2.50 5.11 -1.05
C LEU A 104 -2.56 3.65 -0.60
N THR A 105 -1.83 2.76 -1.27
CA THR A 105 -1.62 1.39 -0.80
C THR A 105 -0.95 1.39 0.57
N ALA A 106 0.12 2.18 0.74
CA ALA A 106 0.85 2.29 2.00
C ALA A 106 -0.05 2.77 3.16
N ALA A 107 -0.99 3.69 2.91
CA ALA A 107 -1.94 4.17 3.91
C ALA A 107 -2.93 3.08 4.35
N VAL A 108 -3.41 2.23 3.43
CA VAL A 108 -4.24 1.06 3.79
C VAL A 108 -3.41 0.07 4.61
N LEU A 109 -2.20 -0.20 4.15
CA LEU A 109 -1.26 -1.07 4.83
C LEU A 109 -0.87 -0.53 6.21
N ALA A 110 -0.89 0.78 6.44
CA ALA A 110 -0.67 1.37 7.76
C ALA A 110 -1.95 1.42 8.61
N GLY A 111 -3.08 0.89 8.13
CA GLY A 111 -4.37 0.88 8.83
C GLY A 111 -5.09 2.23 8.80
N VAL A 112 -4.61 3.22 8.05
CA VAL A 112 -5.14 4.60 8.03
C VAL A 112 -6.41 4.71 7.19
N LEU A 113 -6.44 4.00 6.06
CA LEU A 113 -7.55 4.01 5.11
C LEU A 113 -8.13 2.60 4.96
N SER A 114 -9.43 2.50 4.67
CA SER A 114 -9.99 1.26 4.16
C SER A 114 -9.58 1.04 2.70
N VAL A 115 -9.69 -0.21 2.23
CA VAL A 115 -9.43 -0.56 0.83
C VAL A 115 -10.33 0.24 -0.11
N GLU A 116 -11.61 0.38 0.22
CA GLU A 116 -12.61 1.14 -0.54
C GLU A 116 -12.23 2.61 -0.65
N ALA A 117 -11.88 3.23 0.48
CA ALA A 117 -11.50 4.63 0.52
C ALA A 117 -10.25 4.89 -0.31
N ALA A 118 -9.25 4.00 -0.24
CA ALA A 118 -8.04 4.12 -1.04
C ALA A 118 -8.31 3.94 -2.54
N ILE A 119 -9.11 2.95 -2.95
CA ILE A 119 -9.47 2.75 -4.37
C ILE A 119 -10.27 3.95 -4.89
N ALA A 120 -11.27 4.42 -4.15
CA ALA A 120 -12.08 5.58 -4.54
C ALA A 120 -11.23 6.85 -4.66
N LEU A 121 -10.36 7.12 -3.69
CA LEU A 121 -9.45 8.27 -3.71
C LEU A 121 -8.44 8.16 -4.86
N THR A 122 -7.92 6.96 -5.13
CA THR A 122 -7.01 6.72 -6.26
C THR A 122 -7.71 6.97 -7.60
N ALA A 123 -8.95 6.53 -7.76
CA ALA A 123 -9.71 6.74 -8.99
C ALA A 123 -9.96 8.22 -9.26
N VAL A 124 -10.35 9.00 -8.25
CA VAL A 124 -10.49 10.44 -8.41
C VAL A 124 -9.14 11.09 -8.68
N ARG A 125 -8.09 10.73 -7.94
CA ARG A 125 -6.72 11.23 -8.17
C ARG A 125 -6.27 11.00 -9.61
N GLY A 126 -6.44 9.79 -10.13
CA GLY A 126 -6.07 9.43 -11.50
C GLY A 126 -6.80 10.29 -12.53
N ARG A 127 -8.13 10.41 -12.42
CA ARG A 127 -8.95 11.24 -13.32
C ARG A 127 -8.61 12.73 -13.23
N ALA A 128 -8.42 13.25 -12.03
CA ALA A 128 -8.10 14.64 -11.78
C ALA A 128 -6.73 15.00 -12.37
N MET A 129 -5.73 14.14 -12.16
CA MET A 129 -4.40 14.30 -12.75
C MET A 129 -4.42 14.18 -14.28
N ALA A 130 -5.17 13.23 -14.84
CA ALA A 130 -5.32 13.11 -16.29
C ALA A 130 -5.91 14.39 -16.92
N ARG A 131 -6.95 14.96 -16.29
CA ARG A 131 -7.52 16.25 -16.71
C ARG A 131 -6.55 17.42 -16.55
N ALA A 132 -5.74 17.44 -15.49
CA ALA A 132 -4.69 18.45 -15.31
C ALA A 132 -3.65 18.38 -16.44
N CYS A 133 -3.19 17.18 -16.79
CA CYS A 133 -2.27 16.97 -17.91
C CYS A 133 -2.85 17.45 -19.26
N ALA A 134 -4.16 17.28 -19.47
CA ALA A 134 -4.82 17.71 -20.71
C ALA A 134 -4.89 19.24 -20.88
N GLN A 135 -4.71 20.02 -19.81
CA GLN A 135 -4.77 21.49 -19.88
C GLN A 135 -3.53 22.11 -20.54
N THR A 136 -2.36 21.49 -20.41
CA THR A 136 -1.11 22.02 -20.94
C THR A 136 -0.15 20.89 -21.31
N PRO A 137 0.34 20.85 -22.57
CA PRO A 137 1.35 19.86 -22.98
C PRO A 137 2.62 19.96 -22.14
N THR A 138 2.87 18.95 -21.33
CA THR A 138 4.02 18.84 -20.41
C THR A 138 4.50 17.40 -20.39
N GLY A 139 5.62 17.13 -19.73
CA GLY A 139 6.14 15.77 -19.62
C GLY A 139 7.10 15.57 -18.45
N MET A 140 7.76 14.42 -18.46
CA MET A 140 8.80 14.08 -17.49
C MET A 140 9.97 13.39 -18.19
N SER A 141 11.18 13.56 -17.66
CA SER A 141 12.39 12.84 -18.08
C SER A 141 13.20 12.38 -16.87
N ALA A 142 13.64 11.13 -16.88
CA ALA A 142 14.61 10.62 -15.92
C ALA A 142 16.01 11.14 -16.26
N VAL A 143 16.69 11.68 -15.26
CA VAL A 143 18.10 12.06 -15.26
C VAL A 143 18.85 11.01 -14.43
N LEU A 144 19.73 10.26 -15.10
CA LEU A 144 20.45 9.11 -14.54
C LEU A 144 21.94 9.43 -14.42
N GLY A 145 22.51 9.35 -13.21
CA GLY A 145 23.89 9.69 -12.92
C GLY A 145 24.12 11.20 -12.80
N GLY A 146 25.40 11.59 -12.83
CA GLY A 146 25.83 12.96 -12.56
C GLY A 146 25.94 13.29 -11.07
N ASP A 147 26.47 14.47 -10.77
CA ASP A 147 26.48 15.00 -9.42
C ASP A 147 25.07 15.47 -9.02
N PRO A 148 24.53 15.08 -7.86
CA PRO A 148 23.16 15.44 -7.46
C PRO A 148 22.88 16.94 -7.44
N ALA A 149 23.83 17.76 -6.97
CA ALA A 149 23.63 19.20 -6.88
C ALA A 149 23.64 19.84 -8.28
N GLU A 150 24.56 19.40 -9.16
CA GLU A 150 24.60 19.84 -10.55
C GLU A 150 23.33 19.43 -11.32
N VAL A 151 22.81 18.23 -11.07
CA VAL A 151 21.57 17.75 -11.68
C VAL A 151 20.37 18.60 -11.27
N LEU A 152 20.20 18.86 -9.96
CA LEU A 152 19.11 19.69 -9.46
C LEU A 152 19.18 21.12 -10.01
N ALA A 153 20.37 21.73 -9.99
CA ALA A 153 20.58 23.07 -10.55
C ALA A 153 20.28 23.14 -12.05
N ALA A 154 20.67 22.12 -12.83
CA ALA A 154 20.38 22.08 -14.26
C ALA A 154 18.88 21.91 -14.55
N ILE A 155 18.16 21.12 -13.76
CA ILE A 155 16.70 20.98 -13.88
C ILE A 155 16.03 22.35 -13.66
N GLU A 156 16.36 23.03 -12.57
CA GLU A 156 15.79 24.34 -12.24
C GLU A 156 16.16 25.42 -13.27
N ALA A 157 17.41 25.44 -13.76
CA ALA A 157 17.87 26.37 -14.78
C ALA A 157 17.11 26.26 -16.12
N ASN A 158 16.50 25.10 -16.39
CA ASN A 158 15.64 24.87 -17.56
C ASN A 158 14.15 25.14 -17.27
N GLY A 159 13.82 25.73 -16.12
CA GLY A 159 12.44 26.00 -15.71
C GLY A 159 11.65 24.72 -15.42
N LEU A 160 12.33 23.64 -15.04
CA LEU A 160 11.73 22.36 -14.70
C LEU A 160 11.72 22.14 -13.18
N THR A 161 10.88 21.23 -12.72
CA THR A 161 10.83 20.78 -11.33
C THR A 161 11.51 19.41 -11.17
N PRO A 162 12.33 19.18 -10.14
CA PRO A 162 12.80 17.85 -9.77
C PRO A 162 11.65 17.08 -9.09
N ALA A 163 10.71 16.60 -9.89
CA ALA A 163 9.46 15.97 -9.44
C ALA A 163 9.66 14.68 -8.64
N ASN A 164 10.74 13.94 -8.89
CA ASN A 164 11.10 12.78 -8.08
C ASN A 164 12.60 12.77 -7.84
N VAL A 165 13.02 12.65 -6.59
CA VAL A 165 14.39 12.33 -6.20
C VAL A 165 14.34 10.90 -5.66
N ASN A 166 14.75 9.93 -6.50
CA ASN A 166 14.47 8.51 -6.25
C ASN A 166 15.60 7.78 -5.52
N GLY A 167 16.76 8.42 -5.36
CA GLY A 167 17.98 7.79 -4.86
C GLY A 167 18.75 7.07 -5.98
N ALA A 168 19.86 6.43 -5.63
CA ALA A 168 20.73 5.71 -6.57
C ALA A 168 21.13 6.51 -7.83
N GLY A 169 21.32 7.83 -7.69
CA GLY A 169 21.65 8.73 -8.80
C GLY A 169 20.53 8.93 -9.83
N GLN A 170 19.26 8.72 -9.46
CA GLN A 170 18.11 8.98 -10.33
C GLN A 170 17.27 10.16 -9.81
N VAL A 171 17.09 11.16 -10.66
CA VAL A 171 16.15 12.27 -10.47
C VAL A 171 15.21 12.31 -11.67
N VAL A 172 13.94 12.66 -11.48
CA VAL A 172 12.99 12.89 -12.56
C VAL A 172 12.71 14.38 -12.66
N ALA A 173 13.03 14.96 -13.82
CA ALA A 173 12.70 16.32 -14.18
C ALA A 173 11.29 16.35 -14.81
N ALA A 174 10.46 17.32 -14.43
CA ALA A 174 9.11 17.47 -14.94
C ALA A 174 8.82 18.94 -15.28
N GLY A 175 8.09 19.18 -16.37
CA GLY A 175 7.69 20.53 -16.76
C GLY A 175 7.39 20.64 -18.26
N SER A 176 7.70 21.79 -18.84
CA SER A 176 7.45 22.06 -20.26
C SER A 176 8.26 21.14 -21.18
N LEU A 177 7.68 20.80 -22.33
CA LEU A 177 8.36 19.97 -23.33
C LEU A 177 9.63 20.64 -23.88
N GLU A 178 9.63 21.97 -23.96
CA GLU A 178 10.80 22.76 -24.37
C GLU A 178 11.94 22.67 -23.35
N GLY A 179 11.64 22.86 -22.05
CA GLY A 179 12.65 22.74 -21.00
C GLY A 179 13.24 21.32 -20.94
N LEU A 180 12.41 20.29 -21.12
CA LEU A 180 12.88 18.89 -21.18
C LEU A 180 13.77 18.63 -22.40
N ALA A 181 13.44 19.21 -23.55
CA ALA A 181 14.28 19.12 -24.75
C ALA A 181 15.62 19.81 -24.56
N ALA A 182 15.63 20.99 -23.93
CA ALA A 182 16.86 21.74 -23.61
C ALA A 182 17.75 20.97 -22.62
N LEU A 183 17.18 20.45 -21.52
CA LEU A 183 17.89 19.61 -20.55
C LEU A 183 18.48 18.36 -21.22
N LYS A 184 17.77 17.74 -22.16
CA LYS A 184 18.25 16.58 -22.90
C LYS A 184 19.39 16.93 -23.89
N ALA A 185 19.35 18.12 -24.48
CA ALA A 185 20.37 18.59 -25.42
C ALA A 185 21.69 18.95 -24.71
N ALA A 186 21.61 19.43 -23.47
CA ALA A 186 22.76 19.79 -22.63
C ALA A 186 22.65 19.15 -21.24
N PRO A 187 22.81 17.81 -21.13
CA PRO A 187 22.69 17.14 -19.84
C PRO A 187 23.87 17.48 -18.91
N PRO A 188 23.67 17.43 -17.58
CA PRO A 188 24.76 17.54 -16.61
C PRO A 188 25.90 16.55 -16.88
N ALA A 189 27.10 16.86 -16.40
CA ALA A 189 28.25 16.01 -16.62
C ALA A 189 28.00 14.59 -16.07
N LYS A 190 28.30 13.56 -16.88
CA LYS A 190 28.09 12.14 -16.54
C LYS A 190 26.62 11.74 -16.29
N ALA A 191 25.66 12.62 -16.59
CA ALA A 191 24.24 12.30 -16.53
C ALA A 191 23.70 11.90 -17.91
N ARG A 192 22.65 11.08 -17.91
CA ARG A 192 21.85 10.74 -19.10
C ARG A 192 20.41 11.16 -18.88
N VAL A 193 19.82 11.82 -19.87
CA VAL A 193 18.42 12.27 -19.81
C VAL A 193 17.57 11.42 -20.74
N MET A 194 16.54 10.77 -20.19
CA MET A 194 15.65 9.84 -20.90
C MET A 194 14.19 10.24 -20.69
N PRO A 195 13.40 10.47 -21.76
CA PRO A 195 11.98 10.80 -21.61
C PRO A 195 11.20 9.64 -21.00
N LEU A 196 10.21 9.95 -20.17
CA LEU A 196 9.30 8.99 -19.58
C LEU A 196 7.98 8.95 -20.36
N SER A 197 7.40 7.75 -20.49
CA SER A 197 6.11 7.54 -21.15
C SER A 197 4.96 7.83 -20.17
N VAL A 198 4.75 9.10 -19.86
CA VAL A 198 3.70 9.59 -18.93
C VAL A 198 2.87 10.68 -19.58
N ALA A 199 1.67 10.94 -19.03
CA ALA A 199 0.71 11.87 -19.59
C ALA A 199 1.08 13.36 -19.39
N GLY A 200 1.92 13.69 -18.41
CA GLY A 200 2.30 15.08 -18.13
C GLY A 200 3.26 15.22 -16.95
N ALA A 201 3.52 16.46 -16.55
CA ALA A 201 4.44 16.82 -15.47
C ALA A 201 3.84 16.59 -14.08
N PHE A 202 3.81 15.35 -13.60
CA PHE A 202 3.35 15.02 -12.24
C PHE A 202 4.22 15.66 -11.17
N HIS A 203 3.66 15.87 -9.96
CA HIS A 203 4.40 16.41 -8.80
C HIS A 203 4.91 17.84 -8.99
N THR A 204 4.20 18.62 -9.82
CA THR A 204 4.50 20.02 -10.11
C THR A 204 3.26 20.88 -9.97
N GLU A 205 3.42 22.20 -10.11
CA GLU A 205 2.33 23.17 -10.15
C GLU A 205 1.31 22.91 -11.27
N TYR A 206 1.68 22.21 -12.36
CA TYR A 206 0.74 21.81 -13.40
C TYR A 206 -0.39 20.92 -12.88
N MET A 207 -0.20 20.26 -11.72
CA MET A 207 -1.21 19.42 -11.08
C MET A 207 -2.10 20.17 -10.07
N ALA A 208 -2.02 21.50 -9.98
CA ALA A 208 -2.76 22.29 -8.97
C ALA A 208 -4.28 22.11 -9.06
N SER A 209 -4.83 21.96 -10.26
CA SER A 209 -6.26 21.69 -10.45
C SER A 209 -6.64 20.31 -9.90
N ALA A 210 -5.79 19.29 -10.08
CA ALA A 210 -6.00 17.96 -9.51
C ALA A 210 -5.95 17.97 -7.98
N ARG A 211 -5.02 18.74 -7.40
CA ARG A 211 -4.94 18.93 -5.94
C ARG A 211 -6.22 19.53 -5.38
N THR A 212 -6.74 20.57 -6.00
CA THR A 212 -7.96 21.27 -5.56
C THR A 212 -9.15 20.31 -5.49
N GLU A 213 -9.28 19.43 -6.48
CA GLU A 213 -10.34 18.42 -6.50
C GLU A 213 -10.19 17.40 -5.36
N LEU A 214 -8.97 16.96 -5.07
CA LEU A 214 -8.70 16.04 -3.95
C LEU A 214 -8.94 16.70 -2.59
N GLU A 215 -8.57 17.97 -2.43
CA GLU A 215 -8.87 18.76 -1.21
C GLU A 215 -10.37 18.80 -0.92
N GLY A 216 -11.21 18.89 -1.96
CA GLY A 216 -12.67 18.86 -1.83
C GLY A 216 -13.25 17.52 -1.36
N LEU A 217 -12.53 16.41 -1.53
CA LEU A 217 -13.00 15.06 -1.20
C LEU A 217 -12.59 14.59 0.19
N VAL A 218 -11.39 14.95 0.64
CA VAL A 218 -10.84 14.39 1.89
C VAL A 218 -11.62 14.78 3.15
N GLY A 219 -12.42 15.85 3.12
CA GLY A 219 -13.29 16.23 4.24
C GLY A 219 -14.35 15.18 4.60
N GLY A 220 -14.73 14.31 3.65
CA GLY A 220 -15.64 13.19 3.86
C GLY A 220 -14.96 11.93 4.43
N ILE A 221 -13.63 11.85 4.39
CA ILE A 221 -12.88 10.67 4.82
C ILE A 221 -12.60 10.78 6.33
N ARG A 222 -12.68 9.65 7.03
CA ARG A 222 -12.33 9.53 8.46
C ARG A 222 -11.13 8.61 8.58
N PRO A 223 -9.89 9.15 8.55
CA PRO A 223 -8.70 8.31 8.64
C PRO A 223 -8.52 7.81 10.08
N ALA A 224 -8.09 6.56 10.23
CA ALA A 224 -7.64 6.04 11.51
C ALA A 224 -6.19 6.48 11.80
N GLN A 225 -5.73 6.27 13.03
CA GLN A 225 -4.31 6.48 13.33
C GLN A 225 -3.46 5.38 12.68
N PRO A 226 -2.26 5.69 12.17
CA PRO A 226 -1.35 4.68 11.66
C PRO A 226 -1.07 3.64 12.75
N SER A 227 -1.26 2.37 12.44
CA SER A 227 -0.95 1.24 13.32
C SER A 227 0.44 0.63 13.06
N ARG A 228 1.18 1.23 12.12
CA ARG A 228 2.50 0.82 11.63
C ARG A 228 3.29 2.05 11.22
N LEU A 229 4.62 1.93 11.21
CA LEU A 229 5.48 3.00 10.77
C LEU A 229 5.28 3.26 9.27
N LEU A 230 4.72 4.42 8.94
CA LEU A 230 4.50 4.86 7.57
C LEU A 230 5.43 6.03 7.24
N VAL A 231 6.31 5.81 6.27
CA VAL A 231 7.30 6.79 5.81
C VAL A 231 6.73 7.57 4.62
N SER A 232 6.87 8.90 4.64
CA SER A 232 6.33 9.80 3.61
C SER A 232 7.36 10.24 2.57
N ASN A 233 6.92 10.33 1.32
CA ASN A 233 7.62 10.89 0.17
C ASN A 233 7.89 12.39 0.27
N LYS A 234 7.32 13.12 1.23
CA LYS A 234 7.62 14.55 1.38
C LYS A 234 9.09 14.78 1.78
N ASP A 235 9.56 13.97 2.72
CA ASP A 235 10.80 14.23 3.47
C ASP A 235 11.43 12.98 4.08
N GLY A 236 10.88 11.78 3.84
CA GLY A 236 11.33 10.54 4.49
C GLY A 236 10.86 10.40 5.95
N SER A 237 10.18 11.40 6.52
CA SER A 237 9.73 11.31 7.91
C SER A 237 8.56 10.34 8.08
N ALA A 238 8.49 9.72 9.25
CA ALA A 238 7.32 8.98 9.69
C ALA A 238 6.12 9.91 9.87
N VAL A 239 4.93 9.44 9.50
CA VAL A 239 3.69 10.17 9.69
C VAL A 239 2.94 9.60 10.89
N GLU A 240 2.69 10.45 11.89
CA GLU A 240 2.16 10.00 13.19
C GLU A 240 0.63 10.02 13.27
N THR A 241 -0.06 10.71 12.34
CA THR A 241 -1.51 10.88 12.42
C THR A 241 -2.22 10.57 11.11
N GLY A 242 -3.43 10.02 11.21
CA GLY A 242 -4.27 9.73 10.04
C GLY A 242 -4.60 10.97 9.21
N ALA A 243 -4.88 12.09 9.88
CA ALA A 243 -5.07 13.38 9.22
C ALA A 243 -3.80 13.86 8.52
N GLY A 244 -2.62 13.64 9.15
CA GLY A 244 -1.32 13.92 8.53
C GLY A 244 -1.09 13.13 7.25
N VAL A 245 -1.49 11.85 7.23
CA VAL A 245 -1.40 10.99 6.04
C VAL A 245 -2.31 11.51 4.92
N LEU A 246 -3.59 11.81 5.22
CA LEU A 246 -4.50 12.37 4.21
C LEU A 246 -3.99 13.69 3.64
N ASN A 247 -3.53 14.61 4.49
CA ASN A 247 -2.99 15.89 4.03
C ASN A 247 -1.78 15.70 3.12
N ARG A 248 -0.91 14.74 3.44
CA ARG A 248 0.26 14.39 2.61
C ARG A 248 -0.17 13.82 1.27
N LEU A 249 -1.07 12.83 1.24
CA LEU A 249 -1.63 12.23 0.02
C LEU A 249 -2.22 13.27 -0.96
N VAL A 250 -2.89 14.29 -0.42
CA VAL A 250 -3.44 15.40 -1.23
C VAL A 250 -2.34 16.33 -1.71
N SER A 251 -1.47 16.79 -0.82
CA SER A 251 -0.40 17.73 -1.17
C SER A 251 0.65 17.14 -2.11
N GLN A 252 0.85 15.82 -2.10
CA GLN A 252 1.88 15.14 -2.88
C GLN A 252 1.68 15.32 -4.39
N VAL A 253 0.45 15.55 -4.86
CA VAL A 253 0.19 15.63 -6.31
C VAL A 253 0.88 16.84 -6.95
N THR A 254 1.18 17.88 -6.17
CA THR A 254 1.91 19.08 -6.59
C THR A 254 3.29 19.20 -5.93
N SER A 255 3.74 18.18 -5.19
CA SER A 255 4.97 18.24 -4.41
C SER A 255 5.94 17.14 -4.84
N PRO A 256 7.26 17.40 -4.86
CA PRO A 256 8.25 16.38 -5.20
C PRO A 256 8.14 15.12 -4.35
N VAL A 257 8.46 13.98 -4.96
CA VAL A 257 8.60 12.69 -4.28
C VAL A 257 10.06 12.47 -3.90
N ARG A 258 10.35 12.41 -2.61
CA ARG A 258 11.66 12.18 -1.99
C ARG A 258 11.81 10.72 -1.54
N PHE A 259 11.84 9.82 -2.52
CA PHE A 259 12.03 8.39 -2.23
C PHE A 259 13.47 8.09 -1.80
N ASP A 260 14.44 8.93 -2.18
CA ASP A 260 15.78 8.95 -1.59
C ASP A 260 15.75 9.07 -0.06
N ALA A 261 14.98 10.04 0.45
CA ALA A 261 14.83 10.25 1.89
C ALA A 261 14.08 9.08 2.57
N CYS A 262 13.14 8.44 1.85
CA CYS A 262 12.53 7.20 2.32
C CYS A 262 13.58 6.08 2.45
N LEU A 263 14.41 5.85 1.43
CA LEU A 263 15.46 4.84 1.45
C LEU A 263 16.51 5.11 2.55
N ASP A 264 16.83 6.38 2.81
CA ASP A 264 17.71 6.77 3.90
C ASP A 264 17.10 6.40 5.26
N THR A 265 15.82 6.73 5.47
CA THR A 265 15.10 6.38 6.69
C THR A 265 15.04 4.86 6.89
N LEU A 266 14.75 4.11 5.83
CA LEU A 266 14.75 2.63 5.88
C LEU A 266 16.13 2.08 6.26
N ARG A 267 17.22 2.68 5.76
CA ARG A 267 18.59 2.30 6.13
C ARG A 267 18.91 2.62 7.59
N GLU A 268 18.52 3.81 8.05
CA GLU A 268 18.69 4.24 9.46
C GLU A 268 17.93 3.36 10.44
N LEU A 269 16.75 2.87 10.04
CA LEU A 269 15.95 1.91 10.81
C LEU A 269 16.56 0.50 10.82
N GLY A 270 17.60 0.24 10.03
CA GLY A 270 18.28 -1.05 9.98
C GLY A 270 17.48 -2.12 9.24
N VAL A 271 16.72 -1.75 8.20
CA VAL A 271 15.94 -2.69 7.37
C VAL A 271 16.80 -3.83 6.84
N THR A 272 16.46 -5.07 7.17
CA THR A 272 17.20 -6.28 6.78
C THR A 272 16.54 -7.02 5.62
N ALA A 273 15.24 -6.80 5.40
CA ALA A 273 14.48 -7.38 4.30
C ALA A 273 13.54 -6.34 3.68
N VAL A 274 13.32 -6.45 2.37
CA VAL A 274 12.37 -5.62 1.61
C VAL A 274 11.48 -6.49 0.77
N ILE A 275 10.18 -6.22 0.82
CA ILE A 275 9.19 -6.75 -0.11
C ILE A 275 8.61 -5.58 -0.90
N GLU A 276 8.75 -5.61 -2.23
CA GLU A 276 8.01 -4.72 -3.14
C GLU A 276 6.74 -5.42 -3.64
N LEU A 277 5.60 -4.77 -3.41
CA LEU A 277 4.30 -5.20 -3.90
C LEU A 277 4.18 -4.98 -5.42
N PRO A 278 3.29 -5.70 -6.11
CA PRO A 278 3.17 -5.56 -7.55
C PRO A 278 2.43 -4.29 -7.99
N PRO A 279 2.67 -3.78 -9.21
CA PRO A 279 3.64 -4.28 -10.18
C PRO A 279 5.08 -3.92 -9.78
N ALA A 280 5.88 -4.94 -9.46
CA ALA A 280 7.15 -4.77 -8.76
C ALA A 280 8.35 -4.70 -9.71
N GLY A 281 9.51 -4.35 -9.17
CA GLY A 281 10.82 -4.33 -9.81
C GLY A 281 11.47 -2.94 -9.79
N ALA A 282 10.68 -1.87 -9.79
CA ALA A 282 11.19 -0.52 -9.86
C ALA A 282 11.82 -0.09 -8.52
N LEU A 283 11.09 -0.25 -7.41
CA LEU A 283 11.55 0.15 -6.09
C LEU A 283 12.61 -0.83 -5.56
N ALA A 284 12.46 -2.14 -5.81
CA ALA A 284 13.48 -3.13 -5.51
C ALA A 284 14.78 -2.83 -6.26
N GLY A 285 14.70 -2.42 -7.53
CA GLY A 285 15.85 -2.00 -8.31
C GLY A 285 16.52 -0.74 -7.77
N LEU A 286 15.74 0.24 -7.30
CA LEU A 286 16.25 1.45 -6.64
C LEU A 286 16.97 1.10 -5.33
N ALA A 287 16.31 0.38 -4.43
CA ALA A 287 16.87 -0.04 -3.14
C ALA A 287 18.19 -0.81 -3.32
N LYS A 288 18.23 -1.82 -4.21
CA LYS A 288 19.44 -2.60 -4.51
C LYS A 288 20.61 -1.74 -4.99
N ARG A 289 20.35 -0.71 -5.80
CA ARG A 289 21.42 0.18 -6.31
C ARG A 289 21.89 1.15 -5.24
N ASP A 290 20.96 1.68 -4.47
CA ASP A 290 21.20 2.70 -3.44
C ASP A 290 22.02 2.14 -2.26
N TRP A 291 21.73 0.90 -1.88
CA TRP A 291 22.35 0.21 -0.74
C TRP A 291 23.57 -0.63 -1.10
N LYS A 292 23.97 -0.63 -2.37
CA LYS A 292 25.07 -1.46 -2.87
C LYS A 292 26.36 -1.18 -2.11
N GLY A 293 26.85 -2.18 -1.37
CA GLY A 293 28.12 -2.12 -0.65
C GLY A 293 28.09 -1.34 0.66
N THR A 294 26.92 -0.84 1.07
CA THR A 294 26.72 -0.08 2.31
C THR A 294 25.76 -0.75 3.27
N HIS A 295 24.82 -1.56 2.76
CA HIS A 295 23.78 -2.20 3.56
C HIS A 295 23.41 -3.56 2.95
N ASP A 296 23.60 -4.65 3.72
CA ASP A 296 23.22 -6.00 3.26
C ASP A 296 21.75 -6.25 3.59
N VAL A 297 20.95 -6.44 2.55
CA VAL A 297 19.49 -6.44 2.64
C VAL A 297 18.92 -7.39 1.62
N GLU A 298 18.07 -8.30 2.09
CA GLU A 298 17.33 -9.17 1.19
C GLU A 298 16.21 -8.37 0.52
N VAL A 299 16.09 -8.41 -0.80
CA VAL A 299 15.08 -7.64 -1.52
C VAL A 299 14.32 -8.54 -2.48
N LEU A 300 13.05 -8.78 -2.16
CA LEU A 300 12.09 -9.53 -2.95
C LEU A 300 11.15 -8.56 -3.69
N ALA A 301 11.05 -8.72 -5.00
CA ALA A 301 10.03 -8.07 -5.83
C ALA A 301 8.96 -9.10 -6.17
N ILE A 302 7.72 -8.88 -5.77
CA ILE A 302 6.63 -9.80 -6.05
C ILE A 302 6.12 -9.52 -7.47
N THR A 303 6.46 -10.41 -8.40
CA THR A 303 6.17 -10.25 -9.83
C THR A 303 5.13 -11.24 -10.34
N SER A 304 4.93 -12.34 -9.63
CA SER A 304 3.96 -13.40 -9.95
C SER A 304 3.43 -14.08 -8.67
N PRO A 305 2.33 -14.85 -8.76
CA PRO A 305 1.84 -15.66 -7.64
C PRO A 305 2.88 -16.64 -7.06
N ALA A 306 3.86 -17.09 -7.88
CA ALA A 306 4.92 -17.98 -7.42
C ALA A 306 5.85 -17.34 -6.37
N ASP A 307 5.86 -16.00 -6.27
CA ASP A 307 6.65 -15.28 -5.28
C ASP A 307 5.96 -15.22 -3.90
N LEU A 308 4.69 -15.63 -3.80
CA LEU A 308 3.89 -15.50 -2.56
C LEU A 308 4.44 -16.35 -1.41
N ASP A 309 4.83 -17.60 -1.67
CA ASP A 309 5.39 -18.47 -0.63
C ASP A 309 6.68 -17.88 -0.07
N ARG A 310 7.57 -17.38 -0.95
CA ARG A 310 8.81 -16.74 -0.52
C ARG A 310 8.55 -15.45 0.26
N ALA A 311 7.57 -14.66 -0.15
CA ALA A 311 7.16 -13.46 0.58
C ALA A 311 6.59 -13.82 1.97
N ALA A 312 5.77 -14.87 2.06
CA ALA A 312 5.23 -15.37 3.32
C ALA A 312 6.34 -15.89 4.25
N GLU A 313 7.33 -16.61 3.72
CA GLU A 313 8.52 -17.04 4.47
C GLU A 313 9.31 -15.86 5.01
N LEU A 314 9.53 -14.82 4.20
CA LEU A 314 10.21 -13.60 4.66
C LEU A 314 9.42 -12.93 5.77
N ILE A 315 8.11 -12.75 5.61
CA ILE A 315 7.24 -12.19 6.64
C ILE A 315 7.29 -13.06 7.92
N ALA A 316 7.25 -14.39 7.79
CA ALA A 316 7.27 -15.32 8.92
C ALA A 316 8.63 -15.35 9.64
N ALA A 317 9.74 -15.28 8.92
CA ALA A 317 11.08 -15.21 9.49
C ALA A 317 11.27 -13.96 10.36
N GLU A 318 10.57 -12.88 10.01
CA GLU A 318 10.55 -11.63 10.75
C GLU A 318 9.60 -11.69 11.95
N ARG A 319 8.45 -12.39 11.84
CA ARG A 319 7.53 -12.67 12.97
C ARG A 319 8.09 -13.67 13.99
N GLY A 320 8.91 -14.62 13.55
CA GLY A 320 9.40 -15.77 14.34
C GLY A 320 10.55 -15.46 15.30
N ARG A 321 10.96 -14.19 15.44
CA ARG A 321 11.88 -13.76 16.50
C ARG A 321 11.03 -13.23 17.63
N ALA A 322 11.09 -13.91 18.78
CA ALA A 322 10.27 -13.65 19.96
C ALA A 322 9.91 -12.16 20.09
N GLU A 323 8.70 -11.82 19.63
CA GLU A 323 7.95 -10.75 20.25
C GLU A 323 8.05 -11.03 21.75
N ALA A 324 8.44 -10.03 22.52
CA ALA A 324 8.35 -10.14 23.97
C ALA A 324 6.97 -10.74 24.26
N GLU A 325 6.95 -11.90 24.95
CA GLU A 325 5.77 -12.47 25.59
C GLU A 325 4.86 -11.30 25.97
N HIS A 326 3.57 -11.32 25.60
CA HIS A 326 2.49 -10.38 25.97
C HIS A 326 1.62 -9.87 24.79
N SER A 327 1.79 -10.33 23.54
CA SER A 327 0.64 -10.29 22.62
C SER A 327 -0.33 -11.41 23.02
N PRO A 328 -1.63 -11.16 23.22
CA PRO A 328 -2.53 -12.22 23.63
C PRO A 328 -2.59 -13.29 22.53
N ASP A 329 -2.21 -14.53 22.87
CA ASP A 329 -2.22 -15.69 21.97
C ASP A 329 -3.63 -16.08 21.48
N TRP A 330 -4.67 -15.30 21.85
CA TRP A 330 -6.06 -15.55 21.54
C TRP A 330 -6.64 -14.53 20.55
N ARG A 331 -7.65 -14.99 19.81
CA ARG A 331 -8.48 -14.19 18.91
C ARG A 331 -9.92 -14.21 19.41
N VAL A 332 -10.68 -13.14 19.14
CA VAL A 332 -12.08 -13.00 19.57
C VAL A 332 -13.01 -13.41 18.45
N VAL A 333 -13.99 -14.24 18.78
CA VAL A 333 -15.17 -14.45 17.95
C VAL A 333 -16.20 -13.41 18.35
N VAL A 334 -16.74 -12.69 17.38
CA VAL A 334 -17.73 -11.64 17.59
C VAL A 334 -19.08 -12.05 17.05
N SER A 335 -20.12 -11.47 17.63
CA SER A 335 -21.50 -11.58 17.18
C SER A 335 -21.67 -11.00 15.76
N PRO A 336 -22.22 -11.74 14.78
CA PRO A 336 -22.50 -11.21 13.45
C PRO A 336 -23.80 -10.39 13.37
N ALA A 337 -24.66 -10.45 14.39
CA ALA A 337 -26.00 -9.87 14.33
C ALA A 337 -26.51 -9.49 15.73
N ARG A 338 -27.51 -8.60 15.77
CA ARG A 338 -28.17 -8.26 17.03
C ARG A 338 -29.18 -9.32 17.45
N GLY A 339 -29.16 -9.75 18.70
CA GLY A 339 -30.17 -10.66 19.24
C GLY A 339 -29.85 -11.20 20.63
N THR A 340 -30.55 -12.28 21.00
CA THR A 340 -30.27 -13.06 22.21
C THR A 340 -29.39 -14.25 21.85
N ILE A 341 -28.26 -14.42 22.55
CA ILE A 341 -27.29 -15.48 22.25
C ILE A 341 -27.56 -16.76 23.06
N SER A 342 -27.37 -17.89 22.40
CA SER A 342 -27.32 -19.23 22.99
C SER A 342 -25.99 -19.89 22.62
N PRO A 343 -24.98 -19.87 23.51
CA PRO A 343 -23.71 -20.55 23.30
C PRO A 343 -23.87 -22.06 23.12
N ALA A 344 -23.03 -22.68 22.29
CA ALA A 344 -22.97 -24.12 22.13
C ALA A 344 -22.45 -24.76 23.43
N ALA A 345 -22.88 -26.00 23.70
CA ALA A 345 -22.43 -26.78 24.85
C ALA A 345 -21.01 -27.34 24.64
N VAL A 346 -20.03 -26.43 24.48
CA VAL A 346 -18.61 -26.72 24.32
C VAL A 346 -17.88 -26.20 25.55
N ALA A 347 -17.11 -27.07 26.20
CA ALA A 347 -16.30 -26.69 27.35
C ALA A 347 -15.10 -25.84 26.92
N GLU A 348 -14.74 -24.86 27.74
CA GLU A 348 -13.43 -24.19 27.64
C GLU A 348 -12.31 -25.24 27.72
N GLY A 349 -11.25 -25.05 26.94
CA GLY A 349 -10.20 -26.03 26.70
C GLY A 349 -10.47 -26.99 25.54
N THR A 350 -11.63 -26.94 24.90
CA THR A 350 -11.94 -27.83 23.76
C THR A 350 -11.33 -27.29 22.46
N ALA A 351 -10.61 -28.15 21.72
CA ALA A 351 -10.14 -27.86 20.37
C ALA A 351 -11.29 -27.95 19.36
N LEU A 352 -11.43 -26.93 18.53
CA LEU A 352 -12.50 -26.76 17.56
C LEU A 352 -11.93 -26.62 16.15
N PRO A 353 -12.48 -27.32 15.14
CA PRO A 353 -12.10 -27.09 13.76
C PRO A 353 -12.68 -25.76 13.24
N ALA A 354 -12.08 -25.21 12.18
CA ALA A 354 -12.67 -24.09 11.46
C ALA A 354 -14.07 -24.46 10.95
N GLY A 355 -15.02 -23.54 11.09
CA GLY A 355 -16.42 -23.73 10.76
C GLY A 355 -17.27 -24.39 11.85
N ALA A 356 -16.69 -24.76 13.00
CA ALA A 356 -17.48 -25.29 14.12
C ALA A 356 -18.45 -24.23 14.66
N THR A 357 -19.72 -24.59 14.81
CA THR A 357 -20.74 -23.70 15.39
C THR A 357 -20.45 -23.47 16.88
N LEU A 358 -20.28 -22.21 17.26
CA LEU A 358 -19.98 -21.75 18.61
C LEU A 358 -21.23 -21.21 19.32
N ALA A 359 -22.11 -20.54 18.61
CA ALA A 359 -23.33 -20.00 19.22
C ALA A 359 -24.42 -19.83 18.18
N THR A 360 -25.65 -19.64 18.64
CA THR A 360 -26.74 -19.13 17.82
C THR A 360 -27.26 -17.82 18.39
N ILE A 361 -27.66 -16.90 17.52
CA ILE A 361 -28.21 -15.60 17.91
C ILE A 361 -29.63 -15.51 17.36
N ALA A 362 -30.61 -15.49 18.27
CA ALA A 362 -32.01 -15.31 17.92
C ALA A 362 -32.31 -13.81 17.75
N GLY A 363 -32.46 -13.38 16.49
CA GLY A 363 -32.95 -12.05 16.13
C GLY A 363 -34.48 -12.00 16.03
N ARG A 364 -35.03 -10.85 15.67
CA ARG A 364 -36.50 -10.67 15.52
C ARG A 364 -37.11 -11.42 14.33
N ARG A 365 -36.31 -11.74 13.31
CA ARG A 365 -36.78 -12.29 12.02
C ARG A 365 -36.08 -13.59 11.63
N GLU A 366 -34.90 -13.85 12.18
CA GLU A 366 -34.06 -14.99 11.83
C GLU A 366 -33.14 -15.35 13.00
N THR A 367 -32.64 -16.58 12.97
CA THR A 367 -31.58 -17.05 13.86
C THR A 367 -30.29 -17.16 13.05
N VAL A 368 -29.21 -16.57 13.55
CA VAL A 368 -27.90 -16.58 12.88
C VAL A 368 -26.95 -17.47 13.66
N GLU A 369 -26.26 -18.38 12.97
CA GLU A 369 -25.19 -19.18 13.57
C GLU A 369 -23.88 -18.38 13.60
N VAL A 370 -23.17 -18.48 14.71
CA VAL A 370 -21.80 -17.97 14.86
C VAL A 370 -20.86 -19.15 14.84
N ALA A 371 -19.95 -19.18 13.86
CA ALA A 371 -18.98 -20.26 13.70
C ALA A 371 -17.55 -19.77 13.98
N ALA A 372 -16.68 -20.69 14.41
CA ALA A 372 -15.25 -20.45 14.52
C ALA A 372 -14.66 -20.19 13.13
N GLY A 373 -14.08 -19.02 12.89
CA GLY A 373 -13.48 -18.66 11.59
C GLY A 373 -12.16 -19.39 11.29
N TYR A 374 -11.59 -20.09 12.27
CA TYR A 374 -10.31 -20.82 12.20
C TYR A 374 -10.34 -21.97 13.20
N ALA A 375 -9.43 -22.94 13.05
CA ALA A 375 -9.25 -24.01 14.02
C ALA A 375 -8.51 -23.48 15.27
N GLY A 376 -8.96 -23.86 16.46
CA GLY A 376 -8.36 -23.37 17.70
C GLY A 376 -9.01 -23.89 18.97
N LEU A 377 -8.36 -23.65 20.09
CA LEU A 377 -8.82 -24.04 21.42
C LEU A 377 -9.69 -22.94 22.03
N LEU A 378 -10.92 -23.28 22.38
CA LEU A 378 -11.84 -22.36 23.06
C LEU A 378 -11.28 -22.01 24.44
N ALA A 379 -10.81 -20.78 24.60
CA ALA A 379 -10.18 -20.31 25.83
C ALA A 379 -11.20 -19.93 26.89
N GLU A 380 -12.22 -19.18 26.48
CA GLU A 380 -13.17 -18.52 27.39
C GLU A 380 -14.45 -18.16 26.65
N TRP A 381 -15.60 -18.37 27.29
CA TRP A 381 -16.87 -17.75 26.89
C TRP A 381 -16.99 -16.36 27.48
N LEU A 382 -17.29 -15.35 26.66
CA LEU A 382 -17.47 -13.96 27.10
C LEU A 382 -18.94 -13.58 27.29
N VAL A 383 -19.84 -14.52 27.05
CA VAL A 383 -21.29 -14.38 27.10
C VAL A 383 -21.91 -15.63 27.72
N ALA A 384 -23.06 -15.46 28.35
CA ALA A 384 -23.87 -16.52 28.90
C ALA A 384 -25.13 -16.76 28.07
N GLU A 385 -25.78 -17.90 28.30
CA GLU A 385 -27.09 -18.21 27.73
C GLU A 385 -28.10 -17.09 28.04
N GLY A 386 -28.70 -16.53 27.00
CA GLY A 386 -29.72 -15.49 27.12
C GLY A 386 -29.21 -14.05 27.13
N ASP A 387 -27.89 -13.83 27.03
CA ASP A 387 -27.33 -12.48 26.94
C ASP A 387 -27.79 -11.76 25.66
N LEU A 388 -27.90 -10.43 25.76
CA LEU A 388 -28.18 -9.57 24.59
C LEU A 388 -26.87 -9.10 23.98
N VAL A 389 -26.74 -9.28 22.67
CA VAL A 389 -25.55 -8.88 21.89
C VAL A 389 -25.96 -8.02 20.69
N ASP A 390 -25.15 -7.03 20.36
CA ASP A 390 -25.16 -6.31 19.08
C ASP A 390 -24.15 -6.92 18.09
N ALA A 391 -24.22 -6.54 16.82
CA ALA A 391 -23.23 -6.97 15.84
C ALA A 391 -21.85 -6.36 16.16
N GLY A 392 -20.82 -7.20 16.28
CA GLY A 392 -19.47 -6.84 16.70
C GLY A 392 -19.16 -7.10 18.17
N ASP A 393 -20.16 -7.43 18.99
CA ASP A 393 -19.92 -7.73 20.41
C ASP A 393 -19.12 -9.04 20.58
N PRO A 394 -18.17 -9.10 21.52
CA PRO A 394 -17.32 -10.26 21.73
C PRO A 394 -18.11 -11.41 22.38
N ILE A 395 -18.02 -12.61 21.82
CA ILE A 395 -18.77 -13.80 22.32
C ILE A 395 -17.87 -14.87 22.93
N ALA A 396 -16.65 -15.06 22.42
CA ALA A 396 -15.71 -16.06 22.89
C ALA A 396 -14.26 -15.71 22.51
N ARG A 397 -13.30 -16.25 23.26
CA ARG A 397 -11.87 -16.22 22.92
C ARG A 397 -11.41 -17.60 22.49
N LEU A 398 -10.67 -17.68 21.39
CA LEU A 398 -10.03 -18.91 20.93
C LEU A 398 -8.52 -18.69 20.76
N TYR A 399 -7.70 -19.60 21.27
CA TYR A 399 -6.29 -19.72 20.92
C TYR A 399 -6.18 -20.42 19.56
N PRO A 400 -5.68 -19.77 18.49
CA PRO A 400 -5.52 -20.42 17.20
C PRO A 400 -4.53 -21.58 17.31
N GLU A 401 -4.87 -22.74 16.72
CA GLU A 401 -3.87 -23.77 16.44
C GLU A 401 -3.10 -23.35 15.17
N VAL A 402 -1.76 -23.33 15.25
CA VAL A 402 -0.85 -22.96 14.16
C VAL A 402 -0.45 -24.18 13.37
#